data_AF-A0A2V8B702-F1
#
_entry.id   AF-A0A2V8B702-F1
#
_cell.length_a   1.000
_cell.length_b   1.000
_cell.length_c   1.000
_cell.angle_alpha   90.00
_cell.angle_beta   90.00
_cell.angle_gamma   90.00
#
_symmetry.space_group_name_H-M   'P 1'
#
loop_
_entity.id
_entity.type
_entity.pdbx_description
1 polymer ?
#
loop_
_entity_poly.entity_id
_entity_poly.type
_entity_poly.pdbx_seq_one_letter_code
_entity_poly.pdbx_strand_id
1 'polypeptide(L)'
;MSVIKPRARGKHVIDHRTRLDQENHETLYAYAAFVDEEPDYVINQLVETVLAKDKEFLAWRTAHPESYAPRRFVRTQRPSRLVIPQTDRLTRELSRDRPRERASVE
;
A
#
# COMPACT_ATOMS: atom_id res chain seq x y z
N MET A 1 7.13 22.19 25.71
CA MET A 1 5.71 22.17 25.28
C MET A 1 5.64 21.57 23.89
N SER A 2 4.72 20.62 23.64
CA SER A 2 4.51 20.08 22.28
C SER A 2 3.95 21.17 21.36
N VAL A 3 4.42 21.21 20.11
CA VAL A 3 3.95 22.16 19.09
C VAL A 3 2.71 21.61 18.38
N ILE A 4 2.53 20.29 18.40
CA ILE A 4 1.42 19.60 17.76
C ILE A 4 0.22 19.60 18.73
N LYS A 5 -0.92 20.09 18.25
CA LYS A 5 -2.19 20.07 19.00
C LYS A 5 -2.86 18.71 18.86
N PRO A 6 -3.71 18.26 19.78
CA PRO A 6 -4.50 17.04 19.62
C PRO A 6 -5.48 17.13 18.44
N ARG A 7 -5.75 16.01 17.77
CA ARG A 7 -6.57 15.97 16.56
C ARG A 7 -8.05 16.32 16.81
N ALA A 8 -8.58 17.29 16.05
CA ALA A 8 -10.02 17.45 15.84
C ALA A 8 -10.48 16.50 14.71
N ARG A 9 -11.42 15.58 14.99
CA ARG A 9 -11.89 14.56 14.03
C ARG A 9 -12.50 15.20 12.77
N GLY A 10 -12.27 14.62 11.59
CA GLY A 10 -12.97 14.98 10.33
C GLY A 10 -12.14 15.22 9.06
N LYS A 11 -10.80 15.15 9.12
CA LYS A 11 -9.96 15.34 7.90
C LYS A 11 -9.97 14.09 7.00
N HIS A 12 -10.07 14.30 5.68
CA HIS A 12 -9.88 13.25 4.67
C HIS A 12 -8.42 12.77 4.69
N VAL A 13 -8.20 11.49 5.00
CA VAL A 13 -6.87 10.87 4.99
C VAL A 13 -6.72 10.09 3.68
N ILE A 14 -5.56 10.23 3.04
CA ILE A 14 -5.19 9.49 1.83
C ILE A 14 -3.94 8.68 2.16
N ASP A 15 -3.96 7.38 1.85
CA ASP A 15 -2.79 6.51 2.03
C ASP A 15 -1.60 7.06 1.24
N HIS A 16 -0.56 7.53 1.92
CA HIS A 16 0.64 8.06 1.30
C HIS A 16 1.84 7.23 1.74
N ARG A 17 2.53 6.62 0.77
CA ARG A 17 3.71 5.80 1.02
C ARG A 17 4.97 6.63 0.75
N THR A 18 5.58 7.11 1.82
CA THR A 18 6.85 7.83 1.77
C THR A 18 7.98 6.92 2.25
N ARG A 19 9.17 7.06 1.65
CA ARG A 19 10.39 6.46 2.20
C ARG A 19 11.00 7.47 3.16
N LEU A 20 11.12 7.10 4.42
CA LEU A 20 11.83 7.88 5.43
C LEU A 20 13.17 7.20 5.72
N ASP A 21 14.18 8.01 6.01
CA ASP A 21 15.42 7.50 6.58
C ASP A 21 15.13 6.88 7.96
N GLN A 22 15.94 5.90 8.36
CA GLN A 22 15.72 5.15 9.59
C GLN A 22 15.68 6.07 10.82
N GLU A 23 16.62 7.01 10.93
CA GLU A 23 16.68 7.97 12.04
C GLU A 23 15.42 8.84 12.14
N ASN A 24 14.92 9.29 10.98
CA ASN A 24 13.70 10.08 10.90
C ASN A 24 12.45 9.26 11.26
N HIS A 25 12.44 7.98 10.88
CA HIS A 25 11.38 7.05 11.26
C HIS A 25 11.36 6.82 12.77
N GLU A 26 12.49 6.50 13.39
CA GLU A 26 12.56 6.31 14.85
C GLU A 26 12.16 7.58 15.61
N THR A 27 12.64 8.74 15.16
CA THR A 27 12.29 10.04 15.76
C THR A 27 10.80 10.35 15.65
N LEU A 28 10.17 10.04 14.50
CA LEU A 28 8.74 10.23 14.30
C LEU A 28 7.93 9.41 15.31
N TYR A 29 8.28 8.13 15.51
CA TYR A 29 7.59 7.26 16.47
C TYR A 29 7.83 7.70 17.92
N ALA A 30 9.05 8.12 18.26
CA ALA A 30 9.34 8.66 19.58
C ALA A 30 8.52 9.93 19.87
N TYR A 31 8.38 10.81 18.88
CA TYR A 31 7.60 12.04 19.03
C TYR A 31 6.09 11.74 19.07
N ALA A 32 5.62 10.78 18.29
CA ALA A 32 4.23 10.31 18.33
C ALA A 32 3.86 9.78 19.72
N ALA A 33 4.73 8.95 20.32
CA ALA A 33 4.55 8.48 21.70
C ALA A 33 4.57 9.62 22.73
N PHE A 34 5.39 10.65 22.52
CA PHE A 34 5.42 11.83 23.41
C PHE A 34 4.15 12.66 23.37
N VAL A 35 3.49 12.75 22.21
CA VAL A 35 2.26 13.53 22.01
C VAL A 35 0.99 12.69 22.23
N ASP A 36 1.13 11.38 22.40
CA ASP A 36 0.04 10.39 22.50
C ASP A 36 -0.90 10.41 21.27
N GLU A 37 -0.29 10.55 20.09
CA GLU A 37 -1.00 10.63 18.81
C GLU A 37 -0.37 9.69 17.78
N GLU A 38 -1.10 9.43 16.70
CA GLU A 38 -0.64 8.54 15.64
C GLU A 38 0.50 9.16 14.81
N PRO A 39 1.52 8.40 14.39
CA PRO A 39 2.61 8.89 13.53
C PRO A 39 2.11 9.62 12.27
N ASP A 40 1.01 9.14 11.69
CA ASP A 40 0.35 9.74 10.53
C ASP A 40 -0.17 11.16 10.82
N TYR A 41 -0.71 11.37 12.02
CA TYR A 41 -1.15 12.70 12.42
C TYR A 41 0.05 13.63 12.64
N VAL A 42 1.08 13.12 13.32
CA VAL A 42 2.30 13.87 13.62
C VAL A 42 3.00 14.33 12.35
N ILE A 43 3.18 13.45 11.37
CA ILE A 43 3.87 13.81 10.11
C ILE A 43 3.09 14.87 9.33
N ASN A 44 1.75 14.78 9.30
CA ASN A 44 0.92 15.81 8.67
C ASN A 44 1.10 17.17 9.36
N GLN A 45 1.13 17.20 10.68
CA GLN A 45 1.31 18.45 11.41
C GLN A 45 2.73 19.01 11.29
N LEU A 46 3.76 18.16 11.24
CA LEU A 46 5.14 18.57 10.96
C LEU A 46 5.24 19.24 9.58
N VAL A 47 4.63 18.64 8.56
CA VAL A 47 4.56 19.23 7.22
C VAL A 47 3.82 20.57 7.24
N GLU A 48 2.64 20.63 7.86
CA GLU A 48 1.87 21.88 7.96
C GLU A 48 2.67 22.98 8.67
N THR A 49 3.34 22.67 9.78
CA THR A 49 4.05 23.64 10.62
C THR A 49 5.38 24.10 10.03
N VAL A 50 6.13 23.22 9.38
CA VAL A 50 7.40 23.57 8.72
C VAL A 50 7.12 24.41 7.48
N LEU A 51 6.20 23.97 6.61
CA LEU A 51 5.88 24.70 5.38
C LEU A 51 5.19 26.04 5.65
N ALA A 52 4.41 26.18 6.73
CA ALA A 52 3.83 27.46 7.11
C ALA A 52 4.86 28.50 7.57
N LYS A 53 6.07 28.07 7.98
CA LYS A 53 7.15 28.98 8.40
C LYS A 53 8.02 29.45 7.24
N ASP A 54 8.02 28.73 6.12
CA ASP A 54 8.83 29.07 4.96
C ASP A 54 8.15 30.15 4.10
N LYS A 55 8.58 31.40 4.29
CA LYS A 55 8.04 32.56 3.58
C LYS A 55 8.31 32.52 2.08
N GLU A 56 9.46 31.98 1.68
CA GLU A 56 9.84 31.88 0.27
C GLU A 56 8.95 30.86 -0.43
N PHE A 57 8.75 29.70 0.20
CA PHE A 57 7.81 28.70 -0.30
C PHE A 57 6.38 29.24 -0.39
N LEU A 58 5.91 29.99 0.61
CA LEU A 58 4.59 30.60 0.58
C LEU A 58 4.44 31.60 -0.57
N ALA A 59 5.43 32.47 -0.79
CA ALA A 59 5.43 33.40 -1.91
C ALA A 59 5.44 32.65 -3.25
N TRP A 60 6.30 31.64 -3.39
CA TRP A 60 6.35 30.79 -4.58
C TRP A 60 5.02 30.08 -4.85
N ARG A 61 4.35 29.57 -3.80
CA ARG A 61 3.06 28.89 -3.91
C ARG A 61 1.93 29.80 -4.36
N THR A 62 1.95 31.09 -3.99
CA THR A 62 0.98 32.06 -4.51
C THR A 62 1.12 32.30 -6.01
N ALA A 63 2.33 32.18 -6.54
CA ALA A 63 2.61 32.34 -7.96
C ALA A 63 2.36 31.06 -8.78
N HIS A 64 2.32 29.87 -8.14
CA HIS A 64 2.18 28.56 -8.82
C HIS A 64 1.00 27.74 -8.26
N PRO A 65 -0.25 28.22 -8.39
CA PRO A 65 -1.41 27.52 -7.86
C PRO A 65 -1.65 26.15 -8.48
N GLU A 66 -1.16 25.88 -9.70
CA GLU A 66 -1.31 24.62 -10.42
C GLU A 66 -0.40 23.48 -9.91
N SER A 67 0.56 23.78 -9.03
CA SER A 67 1.48 22.80 -8.44
C SER A 67 0.81 21.94 -7.37
N TYR A 68 -0.12 21.09 -7.81
CA TYR A 68 -0.75 20.05 -6.97
C TYR A 68 -0.13 18.67 -7.22
N ALA A 69 -0.30 17.77 -6.26
CA ALA A 69 0.12 16.38 -6.41
C ALA A 69 -0.46 15.80 -7.72
N PRO A 70 0.35 15.13 -8.56
CA PRO A 70 -0.14 14.50 -9.78
C PRO A 70 -1.30 13.58 -9.43
N ARG A 71 -2.40 13.67 -10.20
CA ARG A 71 -3.53 12.73 -10.03
C ARG A 71 -2.95 11.33 -10.13
N ARG A 72 -3.06 10.54 -9.05
CA ARG A 72 -2.60 9.15 -9.04
C ARG A 72 -3.28 8.45 -10.20
N PHE A 73 -2.51 8.09 -11.23
CA PHE A 73 -2.98 7.11 -12.20
C PHE A 73 -3.17 5.83 -11.40
N VAL A 74 -4.44 5.44 -11.21
CA VAL A 74 -4.79 4.12 -10.70
C VAL A 74 -4.21 3.16 -11.72
N ARG A 75 -3.00 2.66 -11.45
CA ARG A 75 -2.36 1.66 -12.28
C ARG A 75 -3.19 0.41 -12.06
N THR A 76 -4.18 0.19 -12.92
CA THR A 76 -5.03 -0.99 -12.94
C THR A 76 -4.11 -2.18 -12.75
N GLN A 77 -4.17 -2.79 -11.56
CA GLN A 77 -3.37 -3.96 -11.28
C GLN A 77 -3.79 -4.98 -12.33
N ARG A 78 -2.89 -5.28 -13.28
CA ARG A 78 -3.07 -6.44 -14.14
C ARG A 78 -3.29 -7.61 -13.18
N PRO A 79 -4.42 -8.33 -13.26
CA PRO A 79 -4.64 -9.45 -12.37
C PRO A 79 -3.45 -10.38 -12.53
N SER A 80 -2.72 -10.58 -11.43
CA SER A 80 -1.67 -11.57 -11.32
C SER A 80 -2.23 -12.85 -11.92
N ARG A 81 -1.54 -13.34 -12.96
CA ARG A 81 -1.86 -14.56 -13.71
C ARG A 81 -2.64 -15.53 -12.83
N LEU A 82 -3.88 -15.83 -13.22
CA LEU A 82 -4.63 -16.98 -12.73
C LEU A 82 -3.65 -18.17 -12.67
N VAL A 83 -3.25 -18.54 -11.46
CA VAL A 83 -2.59 -19.80 -11.20
C VAL A 83 -3.68 -20.84 -11.44
N ILE A 84 -3.73 -21.38 -12.65
CA ILE A 84 -4.58 -22.53 -12.96
C ILE A 84 -3.97 -23.70 -12.17
N PRO A 85 -4.66 -24.26 -11.15
CA PRO A 85 -4.15 -25.45 -10.49
C PRO A 85 -4.09 -26.59 -11.50
N GLN A 86 -2.92 -27.20 -11.61
CA GLN A 86 -2.63 -28.33 -12.49
C GLN A 86 -3.40 -29.57 -11.98
N THR A 87 -4.66 -29.71 -12.39
CA THR A 87 -5.39 -30.98 -12.25
C THR A 87 -5.01 -31.89 -13.41
N ASP A 88 -3.90 -32.61 -13.27
CA ASP A 88 -3.66 -33.77 -14.13
C ASP A 88 -2.90 -34.87 -13.38
N ARG A 89 -3.60 -35.51 -12.42
CA ARG A 89 -3.09 -36.67 -11.70
C ARG A 89 -4.09 -37.80 -11.48
N LEU A 90 -5.21 -37.84 -12.22
CA LEU A 90 -6.25 -38.87 -12.00
C LEU A 90 -6.77 -39.55 -13.29
N THR A 91 -5.95 -39.67 -14.33
CA THR A 91 -6.31 -40.41 -15.56
C THR A 91 -5.26 -41.43 -15.99
N ARG A 92 -4.41 -41.88 -15.06
CA ARG A 92 -3.45 -42.97 -15.33
C ARG A 92 -3.75 -44.30 -14.65
N GLU A 93 -4.85 -44.40 -13.88
CA GLU A 93 -5.19 -45.64 -13.17
C GLU A 93 -6.38 -46.43 -13.75
N LEU A 94 -7.05 -45.92 -14.80
CA LEU A 94 -8.18 -46.63 -15.44
C LEU A 94 -7.83 -47.51 -16.65
N SER A 95 -6.54 -47.72 -16.94
CA SER A 95 -6.09 -48.63 -18.02
C SER A 95 -5.62 -50.01 -17.56
N ARG A 96 -5.88 -50.38 -16.30
CA ARG A 96 -5.67 -51.75 -15.79
C ARG A 96 -7.00 -52.43 -15.55
N ASP A 97 -7.74 -52.71 -16.62
CA ASP A 97 -8.68 -53.84 -16.64
C ASP A 97 -9.11 -54.11 -18.09
N ARG A 98 -8.34 -54.94 -18.79
CA ARG A 98 -8.86 -55.74 -19.91
C ARG A 98 -8.99 -57.18 -19.42
N PRO A 99 -10.21 -57.74 -19.29
CA PRO A 99 -10.36 -59.16 -19.07
C PRO A 99 -10.02 -59.92 -20.37
N ARG A 100 -9.26 -61.00 -20.23
CA ARG A 100 -9.01 -61.99 -21.27
C ARG A 100 -10.32 -62.73 -21.58
N GLU A 101 -10.98 -62.37 -22.66
CA GLU A 101 -12.03 -63.23 -23.23
C GLU A 101 -11.38 -64.34 -24.04
N ARG A 102 -11.52 -65.56 -23.51
CA ARG A 102 -11.32 -66.81 -24.23
C ARG A 102 -12.44 -66.92 -25.25
N ALA A 103 -12.09 -67.13 -26.52
CA ALA A 103 -13.00 -67.74 -27.48
C ALA A 103 -12.20 -68.82 -28.21
N SER A 104 -12.47 -70.07 -27.83
CA SER A 104 -12.12 -71.27 -28.58
C SER A 104 -13.31 -71.59 -29.47
N VAL A 105 -13.14 -71.44 -30.79
CA VAL A 105 -13.85 -72.09 -31.90
C VAL A 105 -12.88 -71.89 -33.07
N GLU A 106 -12.30 -72.89 -33.74
CA GLU A 106 -12.84 -74.12 -34.31
C GLU A 106 -11.69 -75.14 -34.46
#